data_AF-A0A8H5HH74-F1
#
_entry.id   AF-A0A8H5HH74-F1
#
_cell.length_a   1.000
_cell.length_b   1.000
_cell.length_c   1.000
_cell.angle_alpha   90.00
_cell.angle_beta   90.00
_cell.angle_gamma   90.00
#
_symmetry.space_group_name_H-M   'P 1'
#
loop_
_entity.id
_entity.type
_entity.pdbx_description
1 polymer ?
#
loop_
_entity_poly.entity_id
_entity_poly.type
_entity_poly.pdbx_seq_one_letter_code
_entity_poly.pdbx_strand_id
1 'polypeptide(L)'
;MKASQVMSLTYCRLVLLFKPQRTVRRIRARGPHDILRLISDVGVDVFDTSFCQGAADVGVALDFSFPPADSPRRDLGYNLYDTKYREDFTTFTDDRRSPCGCAACSPTSAISEIICHSSVDGPTSDTTSPNQPYTRAFLHHLLHTHEMSAHSLLAMHNITIMNSFMAGIRAMISQNDVRLFESEVKRFFKIYIEDADGEMTHNVFSEAKRAWREVELLRGKGRLARESEREKADAANAANAANALLKWEMEENIVEGGPEVAVPTLSGGENTIAL
;
A
#
# COMPACT_ATOMS: atom_id res chain seq x y z
N MET A 1 21.45 -14.16 3.07
CA MET A 1 20.30 -14.99 3.47
C MET A 1 20.23 -15.09 5.00
N LYS A 2 19.14 -14.66 5.65
CA LYS A 2 19.05 -14.68 7.13
C LYS A 2 18.80 -16.11 7.64
N ALA A 3 19.41 -16.50 8.77
CA ALA A 3 19.35 -17.86 9.33
C ALA A 3 17.91 -18.39 9.59
N SER A 4 16.97 -17.50 9.92
CA SER A 4 15.54 -17.83 10.07
C SER A 4 14.90 -18.35 8.77
N GLN A 5 15.36 -17.87 7.62
CA GLN A 5 14.83 -18.19 6.29
C GLN A 5 15.25 -19.61 5.86
N VAL A 6 16.46 -20.02 6.24
CA VAL A 6 16.99 -21.37 5.99
C VAL A 6 16.24 -22.40 6.85
N MET A 7 16.00 -22.10 8.12
CA MET A 7 15.26 -23.00 9.02
C MET A 7 13.81 -23.26 8.56
N SER A 8 13.09 -22.22 8.12
CA SER A 8 11.71 -22.36 7.63
C SER A 8 11.62 -23.19 6.34
N LEU A 9 12.52 -22.99 5.38
CA LEU A 9 12.55 -23.76 4.12
C LEU A 9 13.00 -25.20 4.33
N THR A 10 13.98 -25.44 5.21
CA THR A 10 14.48 -26.79 5.51
C THR A 10 13.43 -27.62 6.25
N TYR A 11 12.69 -27.01 7.18
CA TYR A 11 11.58 -27.67 7.88
C TYR A 11 10.41 -27.99 6.94
N CYS A 12 10.09 -27.08 6.01
CA CYS A 12 9.05 -27.33 4.99
C CYS A 12 9.42 -28.48 4.06
N ARG A 13 10.70 -28.56 3.66
CA ARG A 13 11.24 -29.65 2.83
C ARG A 13 11.09 -31.02 3.51
N LEU A 14 11.42 -31.11 4.81
CA LEU A 14 11.27 -32.35 5.59
C LEU A 14 9.81 -32.76 5.78
N VAL A 15 8.90 -31.82 6.08
CA VAL A 15 7.49 -32.17 6.32
C VAL A 15 6.77 -32.57 5.02
N LEU A 16 7.11 -31.94 3.89
CA LEU A 16 6.40 -32.18 2.62
C LEU A 16 6.94 -33.38 1.84
N LEU A 17 8.22 -33.73 1.96
CA LEU A 17 8.79 -34.92 1.32
C LEU A 17 8.16 -36.23 1.83
N PHE A 18 7.70 -36.26 3.08
CA PHE A 18 7.10 -37.44 3.71
C PHE A 18 5.58 -37.59 3.50
N LYS A 19 4.93 -36.63 2.81
CA LYS A 19 3.47 -36.68 2.56
C LYS A 19 3.16 -37.54 1.33
N PRO A 20 2.14 -38.42 1.35
CA PRO A 20 1.80 -39.28 0.21
C PRO A 20 1.66 -38.49 -1.09
N GLN A 21 2.18 -39.05 -2.20
CA GLN A 21 2.22 -38.38 -3.51
C GLN A 21 0.85 -37.99 -4.10
N ARG A 22 -0.27 -38.39 -3.47
CA ARG A 22 -1.63 -38.11 -3.95
C ARG A 22 -2.34 -36.97 -3.22
N THR A 23 -1.68 -36.28 -2.30
CA THR A 23 -2.30 -35.16 -1.57
C THR A 23 -1.80 -33.83 -2.09
N VAL A 24 -2.74 -32.96 -2.45
CA VAL A 24 -2.47 -31.57 -2.85
C VAL A 24 -1.69 -30.85 -1.73
N ARG A 25 -0.60 -30.17 -2.11
CA ARG A 25 0.24 -29.37 -1.20
C ARG A 25 -0.03 -27.89 -1.42
N ARG A 26 -0.45 -27.19 -0.36
CA ARG A 26 -0.76 -25.76 -0.38
C ARG A 26 0.23 -24.97 0.47
N ILE A 27 0.84 -23.94 -0.11
CA ILE A 27 1.76 -23.02 0.60
C ILE A 27 1.51 -21.58 0.15
N ARG A 28 1.72 -20.63 1.06
CA ARG A 28 1.84 -19.21 0.74
C ARG A 28 3.25 -18.89 0.24
N ALA A 29 3.38 -18.43 -0.99
CA ALA A 29 4.66 -18.02 -1.54
C ALA A 29 4.95 -16.53 -1.27
N ARG A 30 6.23 -16.18 -1.23
CA ARG A 30 6.65 -14.77 -1.04
C ARG A 30 6.84 -14.00 -2.34
N GLY A 31 6.90 -14.70 -3.47
CA GLY A 31 7.20 -14.14 -4.77
C GLY A 31 7.34 -15.24 -5.82
N PRO A 32 7.49 -14.89 -7.11
CA PRO A 32 7.59 -15.86 -8.19
C PRO A 32 8.85 -16.72 -8.13
N HIS A 33 9.97 -16.23 -7.59
CA HIS A 33 11.18 -17.05 -7.40
C HIS A 33 10.96 -18.14 -6.36
N ASP A 34 10.26 -17.82 -5.27
CA ASP A 34 9.87 -18.76 -4.22
C ASP A 34 8.92 -19.83 -4.80
N ILE A 35 7.97 -19.42 -5.65
CA ILE A 35 7.06 -20.35 -6.36
C ILE A 35 7.87 -21.36 -7.20
N LEU A 36 8.79 -20.89 -8.05
CA LEU A 36 9.58 -21.77 -8.91
C LEU A 36 10.41 -22.77 -8.11
N ARG A 37 11.05 -22.33 -7.02
CA ARG A 37 11.80 -23.22 -6.10
C ARG A 37 10.90 -24.24 -5.41
N LEU A 38 9.73 -23.83 -4.95
CA LEU A 38 8.78 -24.74 -4.28
C LEU A 38 8.20 -25.76 -5.26
N ILE A 39 8.03 -25.41 -6.53
CA ILE A 39 7.63 -26.35 -7.57
C ILE A 39 8.79 -27.30 -7.89
N SER A 40 9.99 -26.80 -8.16
CA SER A 40 11.14 -27.63 -8.59
C SER A 40 11.65 -28.57 -7.49
N ASP A 41 11.82 -28.06 -6.27
CA ASP A 41 12.60 -28.74 -5.24
C ASP A 41 11.71 -29.55 -4.27
N VAL A 42 10.44 -29.15 -4.15
CA VAL A 42 9.50 -29.69 -3.15
C VAL A 42 8.27 -30.32 -3.82
N GLY A 43 7.86 -29.86 -5.00
CA GLY A 43 6.64 -30.33 -5.68
C GLY A 43 5.37 -29.82 -4.99
N VAL A 44 5.24 -28.51 -4.85
CA VAL A 44 4.03 -27.84 -4.32
C VAL A 44 3.05 -27.56 -5.45
N ASP A 45 1.76 -27.79 -5.21
CA ASP A 45 0.72 -27.74 -6.26
C ASP A 45 -0.12 -26.45 -6.24
N VAL A 46 -0.41 -25.91 -5.04
CA VAL A 46 -1.34 -24.79 -4.86
C VAL A 46 -0.70 -23.64 -4.10
N PHE A 47 -0.81 -22.45 -4.68
CA PHE A 47 -0.31 -21.20 -4.14
C PHE A 47 -1.45 -20.20 -3.95
N ASP A 48 -1.29 -19.28 -3.01
CA ASP A 48 -2.22 -18.15 -2.85
C ASP A 48 -1.80 -16.94 -3.71
N THR A 49 -2.73 -16.00 -3.88
CA THR A 49 -2.50 -14.74 -4.61
C THR A 49 -2.09 -13.59 -3.69
N SER A 50 -1.73 -13.87 -2.43
CA SER A 50 -1.48 -12.84 -1.42
C SER A 50 -0.33 -11.90 -1.76
N PHE A 51 0.67 -12.41 -2.50
CA PHE A 51 1.77 -11.61 -3.05
C PHE A 51 1.26 -10.54 -4.03
N CYS A 52 0.30 -10.88 -4.90
CA CYS A 52 -0.26 -9.96 -5.89
C CYS A 52 -1.01 -8.81 -5.23
N GLN A 53 -1.79 -9.14 -4.18
CA GLN A 53 -2.49 -8.15 -3.39
C GLN A 53 -1.49 -7.25 -2.65
N GLY A 54 -0.50 -7.83 -1.97
CA GLY A 54 0.52 -7.04 -1.27
C GLY A 54 1.33 -6.13 -2.18
N ALA A 55 1.54 -6.51 -3.45
CA ALA A 55 2.13 -5.64 -4.47
C ALA A 55 1.19 -4.48 -4.85
N ALA A 56 -0.10 -4.75 -5.03
CA ALA A 56 -1.09 -3.74 -5.35
C ALA A 56 -1.28 -2.71 -4.21
N ASP A 57 -1.27 -3.17 -2.96
CA ASP A 57 -1.41 -2.32 -1.76
C ASP A 57 -0.29 -1.26 -1.69
N VAL A 58 0.92 -1.60 -2.14
CA VAL A 58 2.07 -0.69 -2.14
C VAL A 58 2.31 -0.01 -3.48
N GLY A 59 1.37 -0.10 -4.44
CA GLY A 59 1.46 0.62 -5.72
C GLY A 59 2.41 0.01 -6.75
N VAL A 60 2.69 -1.30 -6.67
CA VAL A 60 3.55 -2.01 -7.64
C VAL A 60 2.71 -2.73 -8.69
N ALA A 61 2.98 -2.43 -9.96
CA ALA A 61 2.44 -3.16 -11.10
C ALA A 61 3.44 -4.23 -11.56
N LEU A 62 3.08 -5.51 -11.43
CA LEU A 62 3.94 -6.64 -11.80
C LEU A 62 4.08 -6.75 -13.34
N ASP A 63 5.26 -7.10 -13.84
CA ASP A 63 5.51 -7.27 -15.28
C ASP A 63 6.58 -8.34 -15.53
N PHE A 64 6.35 -9.53 -15.00
CA PHE A 64 7.18 -10.71 -15.26
C PHE A 64 6.40 -11.77 -16.04
N SER A 65 7.12 -12.62 -16.73
CA SER A 65 6.57 -13.70 -17.55
C SER A 65 7.40 -14.97 -17.41
N PHE A 66 6.77 -16.12 -17.65
CA PHE A 66 7.43 -17.41 -17.72
C PHE A 66 6.87 -18.22 -18.90
N PRO A 67 7.71 -18.81 -19.77
CA PRO A 67 9.16 -18.63 -19.84
C PRO A 67 9.56 -17.16 -20.03
N PRO A 68 10.67 -16.70 -19.44
CA PRO A 68 11.06 -15.29 -19.54
C PRO A 68 11.36 -14.89 -20.99
N ALA A 69 11.09 -13.65 -21.38
CA ALA A 69 11.55 -13.13 -22.66
C ALA A 69 13.04 -12.77 -22.58
N ASP A 70 13.78 -12.88 -23.68
CA ASP A 70 15.16 -12.39 -23.74
C ASP A 70 15.17 -10.86 -23.57
N SER A 71 15.51 -10.44 -22.37
CA SER A 71 15.44 -9.06 -21.91
C SER A 71 16.61 -8.78 -20.95
N PRO A 72 17.02 -7.51 -20.82
CA PRO A 72 18.00 -7.14 -19.81
C PRO A 72 17.44 -7.43 -18.41
N ARG A 73 18.35 -7.54 -17.46
CA ARG A 73 18.03 -7.77 -16.05
C ARG A 73 17.17 -6.62 -15.52
N ARG A 74 16.05 -6.93 -14.86
CA ARG A 74 15.04 -5.97 -14.39
C ARG A 74 14.32 -6.44 -13.13
N ASP A 75 13.64 -5.51 -12.47
CA ASP A 75 12.76 -5.80 -11.33
C ASP A 75 11.51 -6.60 -11.75
N LEU A 76 10.82 -7.17 -10.77
CA LEU A 76 9.56 -7.90 -10.98
C LEU A 76 8.39 -7.02 -11.46
N GLY A 77 8.54 -5.71 -11.44
CA GLY A 77 7.48 -4.78 -11.81
C GLY A 77 7.90 -3.33 -11.66
N TYR A 78 6.91 -2.45 -11.63
CA TYR A 78 7.08 -1.00 -11.65
C TYR A 78 6.48 -0.37 -10.39
N ASN A 79 7.28 0.45 -9.70
CA ASN A 79 6.80 1.29 -8.59
C ASN A 79 6.08 2.53 -9.16
N LEU A 80 4.75 2.51 -9.22
CA LEU A 80 3.98 3.58 -9.86
C LEU A 80 3.91 4.89 -9.04
N TYR A 81 4.46 4.92 -7.83
CA TYR A 81 4.70 6.17 -7.11
C TYR A 81 5.87 6.98 -7.69
N ASP A 82 6.76 6.36 -8.47
CA ASP A 82 7.91 7.06 -9.03
C ASP A 82 7.46 8.17 -9.99
N THR A 83 8.04 9.36 -9.81
CA THR A 83 7.80 10.55 -10.62
C THR A 83 8.00 10.33 -12.13
N LYS A 84 8.83 9.35 -12.51
CA LYS A 84 9.04 9.01 -13.94
C LYS A 84 7.76 8.56 -14.65
N TYR A 85 6.77 8.06 -13.91
CA TYR A 85 5.51 7.59 -14.48
C TYR A 85 4.45 8.69 -14.62
N ARG A 86 4.72 9.92 -14.16
CA ARG A 86 3.75 11.03 -14.17
C ARG A 86 3.17 11.33 -15.56
N GLU A 87 3.97 11.18 -16.60
CA GLU A 87 3.60 11.44 -18.00
C GLU A 87 3.77 10.19 -18.87
N ASP A 88 3.83 9.01 -18.24
CA ASP A 88 3.89 7.73 -18.94
C ASP A 88 2.48 7.25 -19.31
N PHE A 89 2.07 7.53 -20.55
CA PHE A 89 0.77 7.12 -21.07
C PHE A 89 0.75 5.68 -21.62
N THR A 90 1.78 4.85 -21.37
CA THR A 90 1.75 3.44 -21.76
C THR A 90 0.94 2.58 -20.79
N THR A 91 0.63 1.36 -21.23
CA THR A 91 0.02 0.30 -20.42
C THR A 91 0.97 -0.18 -19.31
N PHE A 92 0.45 -1.04 -18.42
CA PHE A 92 1.24 -1.54 -17.29
C PHE A 92 2.30 -2.56 -17.73
N THR A 93 2.05 -3.30 -18.80
CA THR A 93 3.01 -4.23 -19.43
C THR A 93 3.75 -3.56 -20.58
N ASP A 94 5.04 -3.88 -20.72
CA ASP A 94 5.85 -3.43 -21.86
C ASP A 94 5.68 -4.35 -23.09
N ASP A 95 5.21 -5.58 -22.90
CA ASP A 95 5.03 -6.54 -24.00
C ASP A 95 3.81 -6.19 -24.86
N ARG A 96 4.07 -5.63 -26.05
CA ARG A 96 3.04 -5.34 -27.05
C ARG A 96 2.57 -6.57 -27.83
N ARG A 97 3.29 -7.70 -27.77
CA ARG A 97 2.94 -8.92 -28.53
C ARG A 97 1.85 -9.73 -27.82
N SER A 98 1.79 -9.65 -26.49
CA SER A 98 0.75 -10.28 -25.67
C SER A 98 0.19 -9.26 -24.68
N PRO A 99 -0.82 -8.45 -25.09
CA PRO A 99 -1.40 -7.47 -24.19
C PRO A 99 -2.08 -8.15 -22.99
N CYS A 100 -1.96 -7.54 -21.82
CA CYS A 100 -2.60 -8.04 -20.61
C CYS A 100 -4.13 -7.98 -20.73
N GLY A 101 -4.80 -9.13 -20.67
CA GLY A 101 -6.27 -9.23 -20.73
C GLY A 101 -7.01 -8.86 -19.45
N CYS A 102 -6.40 -8.12 -18.53
CA CYS A 102 -7.09 -7.66 -17.31
C CYS A 102 -8.00 -6.47 -17.62
N ALA A 103 -9.01 -6.24 -16.77
CA ALA A 103 -9.94 -5.12 -16.93
C ALA A 103 -9.26 -3.74 -16.88
N ALA A 104 -8.03 -3.64 -16.34
CA ALA A 104 -7.28 -2.40 -16.33
C ALA A 104 -6.55 -2.13 -17.66
N CYS A 105 -5.96 -3.17 -18.27
CA CYS A 105 -5.19 -3.05 -19.51
C CYS A 105 -5.99 -3.37 -20.77
N SER A 106 -7.19 -3.94 -20.63
CA SER A 106 -8.11 -4.23 -21.73
C SER A 106 -9.56 -4.10 -21.24
N PRO A 107 -9.98 -2.90 -20.80
CA PRO A 107 -11.35 -2.67 -20.34
C PRO A 107 -12.33 -2.99 -21.46
N THR A 108 -13.30 -3.85 -21.19
CA THR A 108 -14.34 -4.22 -22.17
C THR A 108 -15.68 -3.76 -21.64
N SER A 109 -16.43 -3.00 -22.45
CA SER A 109 -17.84 -2.73 -22.17
C SER A 109 -18.63 -4.01 -22.45
N ALA A 110 -18.67 -4.93 -21.49
CA ALA A 110 -19.35 -6.21 -21.63
C ALA A 110 -20.89 -6.10 -21.52
N ILE A 111 -21.43 -4.89 -21.34
CA ILE A 111 -22.88 -4.70 -21.28
C ILE A 111 -23.37 -4.54 -22.72
N SER A 112 -24.00 -5.59 -23.24
CA SER A 112 -24.75 -5.58 -24.51
C SER A 112 -25.91 -4.56 -24.52
N GLU A 113 -26.22 -3.98 -23.37
CA GLU A 113 -27.22 -2.94 -23.19
C GLU A 113 -26.61 -1.85 -22.31
N ILE A 114 -26.03 -0.81 -22.93
CA ILE A 114 -25.82 0.45 -22.22
C ILE A 114 -27.12 0.78 -21.47
N ILE A 115 -27.05 1.09 -20.17
CA ILE A 115 -28.23 1.48 -19.41
C ILE A 115 -28.76 2.76 -20.05
N CYS A 116 -29.79 2.63 -20.88
CA CYS A 116 -30.48 3.77 -21.47
C CYS A 116 -31.28 4.48 -20.38
N HIS A 117 -30.84 5.66 -19.99
CA HIS A 117 -31.53 6.51 -19.02
C HIS A 117 -32.66 7.32 -19.67
N SER A 118 -32.65 7.46 -21.01
CA SER A 118 -33.70 8.13 -21.78
C SER A 118 -33.79 7.62 -23.22
N SER A 119 -34.88 7.97 -23.92
CA SER A 119 -35.04 7.71 -25.36
C SER A 119 -34.06 8.49 -26.24
N VAL A 120 -33.23 9.37 -25.65
CA VAL A 120 -32.15 10.12 -26.32
C VAL A 120 -30.86 9.29 -26.36
N ASP A 121 -30.73 8.29 -25.47
CA ASP A 121 -29.64 7.32 -25.47
C ASP A 121 -29.90 6.29 -26.58
N GLY A 122 -29.82 6.77 -27.84
CA GLY A 122 -30.05 5.95 -29.03
C GLY A 122 -29.09 4.76 -29.11
N PRO A 123 -29.40 3.76 -29.95
CA PRO A 123 -28.61 2.54 -30.03
C PRO A 123 -27.20 2.88 -30.52
N THR A 124 -26.24 2.88 -29.59
CA THR A 124 -24.83 2.98 -29.94
C THR A 124 -24.45 1.71 -30.67
N SER A 125 -24.01 1.85 -31.91
CA SER A 125 -23.47 0.76 -32.74
C SER A 125 -22.59 -0.17 -31.91
N ASP A 126 -22.88 -1.47 -31.99
CA ASP A 126 -22.09 -2.56 -31.39
C ASP A 126 -20.60 -2.29 -31.55
N THR A 127 -19.95 -1.90 -30.46
CA THR A 127 -18.50 -1.78 -30.39
C THR A 127 -18.02 -2.86 -29.44
N THR A 128 -17.92 -4.09 -29.96
CA THR A 128 -17.23 -5.21 -29.31
C THR A 128 -15.71 -4.98 -29.20
N SER A 129 -15.23 -3.76 -29.46
CA SER A 129 -13.83 -3.36 -29.32
C SER A 129 -13.51 -2.99 -27.87
N PRO A 130 -12.36 -3.40 -27.32
CA PRO A 130 -11.93 -2.97 -26.00
C PRO A 130 -11.81 -1.43 -25.95
N ASN A 131 -12.22 -0.86 -24.83
CA ASN A 131 -12.01 0.56 -24.52
C ASN A 131 -10.51 0.85 -24.35
N GLN A 132 -10.17 2.13 -24.34
CA GLN A 132 -8.79 2.55 -24.10
C GLN A 132 -8.29 2.06 -22.73
N PRO A 133 -7.07 1.48 -22.67
CA PRO A 133 -6.51 0.98 -21.42
C PRO A 133 -6.15 2.12 -20.47
N TYR A 134 -6.20 1.84 -19.17
CA TYR A 134 -5.65 2.76 -18.18
C TYR A 134 -4.13 2.83 -18.30
N THR A 135 -3.58 4.02 -18.08
CA THR A 135 -2.16 4.30 -18.25
C THR A 135 -1.40 4.31 -16.93
N ARG A 136 -0.07 4.15 -16.99
CA ARG A 136 0.79 4.30 -15.81
C ARG A 136 0.67 5.68 -15.17
N ALA A 137 0.59 6.74 -15.98
CA ALA A 137 0.34 8.12 -15.54
C ALA A 137 -0.98 8.27 -14.79
N PHE A 138 -2.04 7.62 -15.28
CA PHE A 138 -3.33 7.65 -14.60
C PHE A 138 -3.25 6.98 -13.23
N LEU A 139 -2.61 5.81 -13.13
CA LEU A 139 -2.42 5.12 -11.85
C LEU A 139 -1.49 5.88 -10.91
N HIS A 140 -0.41 6.48 -11.43
CA HIS A 140 0.46 7.37 -10.66
C HIS A 140 -0.34 8.51 -10.03
N HIS A 141 -1.24 9.14 -10.79
CA HIS A 141 -2.13 10.17 -10.26
C HIS A 141 -3.05 9.62 -9.16
N LEU A 142 -3.79 8.55 -9.42
CA LEU A 142 -4.72 7.98 -8.45
C LEU A 142 -4.04 7.55 -7.13
N LEU A 143 -2.82 7.02 -7.20
CA LEU A 143 -2.04 6.64 -6.03
C LEU A 143 -1.66 7.87 -5.19
N HIS A 144 -1.26 8.98 -5.83
CA HIS A 144 -0.94 10.23 -5.12
C HIS A 144 -2.18 10.96 -4.59
N THR A 145 -3.35 10.74 -5.19
CA THR A 145 -4.63 11.27 -4.68
C THR A 145 -5.34 10.34 -3.71
N HIS A 146 -4.74 9.20 -3.35
CA HIS A 146 -5.31 8.17 -2.45
C HIS A 146 -6.67 7.62 -2.90
N GLU A 147 -6.87 7.49 -4.21
CA GLU A 147 -8.09 6.90 -4.72
C GLU A 147 -8.04 5.37 -4.59
N MET A 148 -9.00 4.79 -3.88
CA MET A 148 -9.05 3.34 -3.61
C MET A 148 -9.13 2.49 -4.88
N SER A 149 -9.62 3.07 -5.97
CA SER A 149 -9.70 2.42 -7.29
C SER A 149 -8.31 2.05 -7.84
N ALA A 150 -7.25 2.78 -7.47
CA ALA A 150 -5.87 2.47 -7.90
C ALA A 150 -5.45 1.05 -7.50
N HIS A 151 -5.68 0.70 -6.23
CA HIS A 151 -5.31 -0.60 -5.68
C HIS A 151 -6.13 -1.73 -6.31
N SER A 152 -7.42 -1.49 -6.60
CA SER A 152 -8.27 -2.45 -7.31
C SER A 152 -7.77 -2.71 -8.74
N LEU A 153 -7.41 -1.67 -9.48
CA LEU A 153 -6.83 -1.76 -10.83
C LEU A 153 -5.51 -2.52 -10.83
N LEU A 154 -4.64 -2.25 -9.85
CA LEU A 154 -3.39 -2.98 -9.67
C LEU A 154 -3.59 -4.43 -9.28
N ALA A 155 -4.54 -4.73 -8.38
CA ALA A 155 -4.84 -6.10 -7.98
C ALA A 155 -5.34 -6.93 -9.17
N MET A 156 -6.25 -6.38 -9.98
CA MET A 156 -6.74 -7.02 -11.21
C MET A 156 -5.59 -7.33 -12.19
N HIS A 157 -4.69 -6.37 -12.41
CA HIS A 157 -3.53 -6.56 -13.25
C HIS A 157 -2.56 -7.62 -12.69
N ASN A 158 -2.15 -7.47 -11.43
CA ASN A 158 -1.16 -8.32 -10.79
C ASN A 158 -1.62 -9.79 -10.71
N ILE A 159 -2.90 -10.03 -10.43
CA ILE A 159 -3.48 -11.38 -10.44
C ILE A 159 -3.46 -11.97 -11.84
N THR A 160 -3.79 -11.20 -12.87
CA THR A 160 -3.71 -11.67 -14.27
C THR A 160 -2.29 -12.03 -14.68
N ILE A 161 -1.29 -11.22 -14.31
CA ILE A 161 0.13 -11.54 -14.56
C ILE A 161 0.54 -12.84 -13.86
N MET A 162 0.15 -13.03 -12.59
CA MET A 162 0.41 -14.27 -11.86
C MET A 162 -0.28 -15.48 -12.49
N ASN A 163 -1.51 -15.31 -12.99
CA ASN A 163 -2.23 -16.37 -13.69
C ASN A 163 -1.52 -16.78 -14.99
N SER A 164 -1.07 -15.80 -15.79
CA SER A 164 -0.29 -16.04 -17.01
C SER A 164 1.05 -16.72 -16.70
N PHE A 165 1.74 -16.30 -15.65
CA PHE A 165 2.96 -16.94 -15.15
C PHE A 165 2.74 -18.41 -14.78
N MET A 166 1.70 -18.71 -14.00
CA MET A 166 1.34 -20.08 -13.63
C MET A 166 0.91 -20.91 -14.84
N ALA A 167 0.24 -20.31 -15.82
CA ALA A 167 -0.10 -20.97 -17.08
C ALA A 167 1.15 -21.34 -17.88
N GLY A 168 2.13 -20.44 -17.95
CA GLY A 168 3.42 -20.70 -18.57
C GLY A 168 4.20 -21.83 -17.89
N ILE A 169 4.20 -21.88 -16.55
CA ILE A 169 4.81 -22.98 -15.79
C ILE A 169 4.13 -24.31 -16.15
N ARG A 170 2.79 -24.37 -16.12
CA ARG A 170 2.05 -25.60 -16.48
C ARG A 170 2.31 -26.03 -17.92
N ALA A 171 2.35 -25.09 -18.86
CA ALA A 171 2.68 -25.36 -20.25
C ALA A 171 4.09 -25.95 -20.38
N MET A 172 5.06 -25.44 -19.62
CA MET A 172 6.43 -25.95 -19.63
C MET A 172 6.53 -27.37 -19.04
N ILE A 173 5.89 -27.60 -17.89
CA ILE A 173 5.85 -28.92 -17.24
C ILE A 173 5.14 -29.95 -18.15
N SER A 174 4.09 -29.53 -18.87
CA SER A 174 3.34 -30.43 -19.76
C SER A 174 4.16 -30.99 -20.92
N GLN A 175 5.25 -30.32 -21.30
CA GLN A 175 6.19 -30.80 -22.32
C GLN A 175 7.07 -31.96 -21.80
N ASN A 176 7.05 -32.22 -20.49
CA ASN A 176 7.81 -33.29 -19.83
C ASN A 176 9.34 -33.23 -20.06
N ASP A 177 9.87 -32.04 -20.33
CA ASP A 177 11.31 -31.77 -20.43
C ASP A 177 11.80 -31.06 -19.17
N VAL A 178 12.33 -31.86 -18.23
CA VAL A 178 12.85 -31.38 -16.95
C VAL A 178 14.06 -30.46 -17.15
N ARG A 179 14.93 -30.75 -18.13
CA ARG A 179 16.15 -29.97 -18.36
C ARG A 179 15.82 -28.59 -18.90
N LEU A 180 14.87 -28.53 -19.82
CA LEU A 180 14.36 -27.27 -20.35
C LEU A 180 13.71 -26.45 -19.23
N PHE A 181 12.85 -27.05 -18.41
CA PHE A 181 12.25 -26.36 -17.27
C PHE A 181 13.31 -25.78 -16.30
N GLU A 182 14.31 -26.56 -15.90
CA GLU A 182 15.40 -26.08 -15.04
C GLU A 182 16.20 -24.94 -15.69
N SER A 183 16.44 -25.02 -16.99
CA SER A 183 17.15 -23.96 -17.73
C SER A 183 16.35 -22.65 -17.76
N GLU A 184 15.02 -22.74 -17.93
CA GLU A 184 14.11 -21.60 -17.94
C GLU A 184 13.95 -20.99 -16.54
N VAL A 185 13.93 -21.81 -15.48
CA VAL A 185 13.99 -21.33 -14.10
C VAL A 185 15.29 -20.55 -13.87
N LYS A 186 16.45 -21.09 -14.27
CA LYS A 186 17.73 -20.36 -14.15
C LYS A 186 17.73 -19.05 -14.94
N ARG A 187 17.13 -19.05 -16.14
CA ARG A 187 16.98 -17.85 -16.98
C ARG A 187 16.08 -16.80 -16.30
N PHE A 188 14.99 -17.24 -15.67
CA PHE A 188 14.08 -16.36 -14.92
C PHE A 188 14.81 -15.67 -13.76
N PHE A 189 15.60 -16.41 -12.97
CA PHE A 189 16.38 -15.88 -11.85
C PHE A 189 17.47 -14.90 -12.29
N LYS A 190 18.01 -15.08 -13.50
CA LYS A 190 18.99 -14.16 -14.08
C LYS A 190 18.37 -12.85 -14.54
N ILE A 191 17.15 -12.90 -15.08
CA ILE A 191 16.46 -11.74 -15.66
C ILE A 191 15.71 -10.94 -14.61
N TYR A 192 14.94 -11.60 -13.75
CA TYR A 192 14.12 -10.94 -12.74
C TYR A 192 14.80 -10.96 -11.37
N ILE A 193 14.86 -9.81 -10.72
CA ILE A 193 15.47 -9.64 -9.40
C ILE A 193 14.38 -9.48 -8.33
N GLU A 194 14.56 -10.14 -7.18
CA GLU A 194 13.82 -9.84 -5.96
C GLU A 194 14.68 -8.94 -5.05
N ASP A 195 14.05 -8.00 -4.32
CA ASP A 195 14.68 -7.13 -3.32
C ASP A 195 15.63 -7.85 -2.33
N ALA A 196 15.49 -9.17 -2.17
CA ALA A 196 16.29 -9.98 -1.26
C ALA A 196 17.75 -10.20 -1.70
N ASP A 197 18.12 -9.84 -2.93
CA ASP A 197 19.46 -10.08 -3.49
C ASP A 197 20.52 -9.07 -3.02
N GLY A 198 20.14 -8.06 -2.22
CA GLY A 198 21.07 -7.12 -1.59
C GLY A 198 21.71 -6.10 -2.53
N GLU A 199 21.25 -6.06 -3.78
CA GLU A 199 21.66 -5.09 -4.80
C GLU A 199 20.88 -3.78 -4.60
N MET A 200 21.58 -2.65 -4.51
CA MET A 200 20.96 -1.35 -4.24
C MET A 200 20.06 -0.86 -5.39
N THR A 201 20.30 -1.34 -6.62
CA THR A 201 19.69 -0.81 -7.86
C THR A 201 18.36 -1.47 -8.24
N HIS A 202 17.99 -2.58 -7.60
CA HIS A 202 16.81 -3.39 -7.94
C HIS A 202 16.05 -3.76 -6.68
N ASN A 203 15.28 -2.80 -6.19
CA ASN A 203 14.64 -2.79 -4.88
C ASN A 203 13.20 -2.23 -4.96
N VAL A 204 12.50 -2.55 -6.06
CA VAL A 204 11.20 -1.96 -6.41
C VAL A 204 10.18 -2.01 -5.26
N PHE A 205 10.12 -3.10 -4.51
CA PHE A 205 9.14 -3.23 -3.42
C PHE A 205 9.51 -2.38 -2.20
N SER A 206 10.79 -2.27 -1.90
CA SER A 206 11.31 -1.48 -0.79
C SER A 206 11.12 0.02 -1.07
N GLU A 207 11.37 0.45 -2.30
CA GLU A 207 11.10 1.81 -2.75
C GLU A 207 9.60 2.13 -2.77
N ALA A 208 8.79 1.23 -3.31
CA ALA A 208 7.34 1.40 -3.34
C ALA A 208 6.74 1.51 -1.92
N LYS A 209 7.20 0.67 -0.98
CA LYS A 209 6.81 0.76 0.44
C LYS A 209 7.21 2.08 1.07
N ARG A 210 8.38 2.63 0.71
CA ARG A 210 8.82 3.94 1.21
C ARG A 210 7.93 5.05 0.67
N ALA A 211 7.67 5.06 -0.63
CA ALA A 211 6.82 6.05 -1.28
C ALA A 211 5.37 5.98 -0.77
N TRP A 212 4.80 4.78 -0.66
CA TRP A 212 3.47 4.57 -0.07
C TRP A 212 3.36 5.14 1.35
N ARG A 213 4.36 4.89 2.22
CA ARG A 213 4.37 5.45 3.58
C ARG A 213 4.46 6.98 3.57
N GLU A 214 5.26 7.55 2.67
CA GLU A 214 5.41 8.99 2.54
C GLU A 214 4.07 9.65 2.17
N VAL A 215 3.38 9.07 1.18
CA VAL A 215 2.07 9.52 0.72
C VAL A 215 1.02 9.39 1.83
N GLU A 216 0.97 8.26 2.56
CA GLU A 216 0.11 8.09 3.75
C GLU A 216 0.41 9.09 4.88
N LEU A 217 1.69 9.38 5.14
CA LEU A 217 2.07 10.40 6.13
C LEU A 217 1.60 11.80 5.71
N LEU A 218 1.72 12.14 4.42
CA LEU A 218 1.26 13.44 3.90
C LEU A 218 -0.25 13.61 4.07
N ARG A 219 -1.04 12.56 3.84
CA ARG A 219 -2.48 12.54 4.14
C ARG A 219 -2.77 12.70 5.64
N GLY A 220 -2.03 11.98 6.47
CA GLY A 220 -2.17 12.01 7.92
C GLY A 220 -1.92 13.40 8.52
N LYS A 221 -1.02 14.20 7.94
CA LYS A 221 -0.71 15.57 8.40
C LYS A 221 -1.95 16.46 8.47
N GLY A 222 -2.86 16.39 7.50
CA GLY A 222 -4.08 17.19 7.48
C GLY A 222 -5.04 16.83 8.61
N ARG A 223 -5.16 15.54 8.93
CA ARG A 223 -5.97 15.06 10.05
C ARG A 223 -5.33 15.42 11.40
N LEU A 224 -4.03 15.15 11.56
CA LEU A 224 -3.27 15.46 12.77
C LEU A 224 -3.26 16.96 13.07
N ALA A 225 -3.18 17.81 12.04
CA ALA A 225 -3.29 19.26 12.21
C ALA A 225 -4.66 19.66 12.78
N ARG A 226 -5.77 19.14 12.21
CA ARG A 226 -7.13 19.42 12.70
C ARG A 226 -7.37 18.89 14.11
N GLU A 227 -6.88 17.70 14.42
CA GLU A 227 -6.97 17.11 15.76
C GLU A 227 -6.19 17.97 16.78
N SER A 228 -4.96 18.39 16.45
CA SER A 228 -4.16 19.27 17.30
C SER A 228 -4.77 20.67 17.48
N GLU A 229 -5.36 21.25 16.43
CA GLU A 229 -6.08 22.53 16.52
C GLU A 229 -7.31 22.42 17.42
N ARG A 230 -8.05 21.33 17.32
CA ARG A 230 -9.20 21.06 18.19
C ARG A 230 -8.77 20.88 19.64
N GLU A 231 -7.71 20.12 19.91
CA GLU A 231 -7.16 19.95 21.27
C GLU A 231 -6.74 21.29 21.89
N LYS A 232 -6.10 22.16 21.10
CA LYS A 232 -5.73 23.51 21.54
C LYS A 232 -6.95 24.38 21.84
N ALA A 233 -7.99 24.29 21.00
CA ALA A 233 -9.24 25.02 21.22
C ALA A 233 -9.97 24.52 22.49
N ASP A 234 -10.03 23.21 22.70
CA ASP A 234 -10.63 22.60 23.89
C ASP A 234 -9.85 22.99 25.16
N ALA A 235 -8.52 23.00 25.11
CA ALA A 235 -7.67 23.47 26.20
C ALA A 235 -7.85 24.96 26.51
N ALA A 236 -7.95 25.81 25.48
CA ALA A 236 -8.20 27.24 25.66
C ALA A 236 -9.58 27.52 26.26
N ASN A 237 -10.61 26.78 25.83
CA ASN A 237 -11.95 26.88 26.39
C ASN A 237 -11.98 26.44 27.87
N ALA A 238 -11.29 25.36 28.22
CA ALA A 238 -11.17 24.91 29.61
C ALA A 238 -10.46 25.94 30.50
N ALA A 239 -9.37 26.55 30.01
CA ALA A 239 -8.66 27.61 30.73
C ALA A 239 -9.54 28.86 30.94
N ASN A 240 -10.29 29.27 29.92
CA ASN A 240 -11.22 30.39 30.04
C ASN A 240 -12.36 30.12 31.03
N ALA A 241 -12.90 28.90 31.05
CA ALA A 241 -13.92 28.50 32.02
C ALA A 241 -13.37 28.50 33.46
N ALA A 242 -12.15 28.00 33.68
CA ALA A 242 -11.50 28.04 34.98
C ALA A 242 -11.23 29.48 35.45
N ASN A 243 -10.75 30.35 34.57
CA ASN A 243 -10.54 31.77 34.87
C ASN A 243 -11.86 32.49 35.19
N ALA A 244 -12.96 32.13 34.50
CA ALA A 244 -14.27 32.66 34.82
C ALA A 244 -14.71 32.22 36.22
N LEU A 245 -14.62 30.94 36.56
CA LEU A 245 -14.98 30.44 37.89
C LEU A 245 -14.20 31.13 39.01
N LEU A 246 -12.88 31.29 38.86
CA LEU A 246 -12.06 32.04 39.82
C LEU A 246 -12.53 33.49 39.98
N LYS A 247 -12.92 34.14 38.88
CA LYS A 247 -13.43 35.51 38.92
C LYS A 247 -14.77 35.59 39.68
N TRP A 248 -15.68 34.65 39.44
CA TRP A 248 -16.94 34.55 40.17
C TRP A 248 -16.69 34.31 41.67
N GLU A 249 -15.79 33.40 42.04
CA GLU A 249 -15.43 33.09 43.43
C GLU A 249 -14.77 34.28 44.14
N MET A 250 -13.96 35.08 43.43
CA MET A 250 -13.41 36.34 43.96
C MET A 250 -14.50 37.40 44.18
N GLU A 251 -15.45 37.53 43.25
CA GLU A 251 -16.55 38.49 43.36
C GLU A 251 -17.52 38.14 44.49
N GLU A 252 -17.78 36.85 44.74
CA GLU A 252 -18.62 36.37 45.85
C GLU A 252 -17.93 36.60 47.22
N ASN A 253 -16.63 36.34 47.32
CA ASN A 253 -15.85 36.58 48.55
C ASN A 253 -15.71 38.07 48.92
N ILE A 254 -15.85 38.99 47.96
CA ILE A 254 -15.86 40.44 48.22
C ILE A 254 -17.18 40.89 48.88
N VAL A 255 -18.27 40.13 48.73
CA VAL A 255 -19.59 40.48 49.27
C VAL A 255 -19.78 40.01 50.72
N GLU A 256 -19.08 38.96 51.18
CA GLU A 256 -19.25 38.39 52.53
C GLU A 256 -18.21 38.83 53.59
N GLY A 257 -17.24 39.68 53.24
CA GLY A 257 -16.12 40.03 54.13
C GLY A 257 -15.99 41.50 54.48
N GLY A 258 -16.74 41.98 55.48
CA GLY A 258 -16.46 43.26 56.14
C GLY A 258 -16.42 43.14 57.66
N PRO A 259 -15.25 43.11 58.32
CA PRO A 259 -15.15 43.43 59.74
C PRO A 259 -14.83 44.92 59.92
N GLU A 260 -15.57 45.57 60.81
CA GLU A 260 -15.29 46.91 61.32
C GLU A 260 -13.84 47.04 61.79
N VAL A 261 -13.08 47.92 61.15
CA VAL A 261 -11.79 48.37 61.66
C VAL A 261 -12.07 49.41 62.74
N ALA A 262 -12.00 49.00 64.01
CA ALA A 262 -12.01 49.91 65.14
C ALA A 262 -10.76 50.80 65.10
N VAL A 263 -10.97 52.10 64.93
CA VAL A 263 -9.94 53.15 64.99
C VAL A 263 -9.57 53.41 66.46
N PRO A 264 -8.30 53.28 66.89
CA PRO A 264 -7.90 53.70 68.21
C PRO A 264 -7.65 55.21 68.23
N THR A 265 -8.36 55.91 69.12
CA THR A 265 -8.15 57.32 69.45
C THR A 265 -6.84 57.51 70.22
N LEU A 266 -5.87 58.19 69.62
CA LEU A 266 -4.66 58.68 70.28
C LEU A 266 -5.00 59.95 71.09
N SER A 267 -4.99 59.84 72.41
CA SER A 267 -4.94 60.99 73.31
C SER A 267 -3.49 61.39 73.56
N GLY A 268 -3.20 62.68 73.38
CA GLY A 268 -1.88 63.26 73.48
C GLY A 268 -1.37 63.30 74.92
N GLY A 269 -0.07 62.98 75.06
CA GLY A 269 0.74 63.27 76.24
C GLY A 269 1.96 64.03 75.79
N GLU A 270 2.05 65.27 76.27
CA GLU A 270 3.12 66.24 76.06
C GLU A 270 4.49 65.68 76.49
N ASN A 271 5.57 66.07 75.79
CA ASN A 271 6.81 66.34 76.50
C ASN A 271 7.69 67.34 75.74
N THR A 272 7.88 68.45 76.43
CA THR A 272 8.66 69.63 76.11
C THR A 272 10.15 69.35 76.25
N ILE A 273 10.93 69.97 75.37
CA ILE A 273 12.40 70.01 75.37
C ILE A 273 12.89 70.91 76.52
N ALA A 274 13.96 70.50 77.22
CA ALA A 274 15.00 71.41 77.72
C ALA A 274 16.26 70.65 78.20
N LEU A 275 17.38 71.00 77.55
CA LEU A 275 18.78 71.09 78.04
C LEU A 275 19.37 69.99 78.94
#